data_AF-X1RLU1-F1
#
_entry.id   AF-X1RLU1-F1
#
_cell.length_a   1.000
_cell.length_b   1.000
_cell.length_c   1.000
_cell.angle_alpha   90.00
_cell.angle_beta   90.00
_cell.angle_gamma   90.00
#
_symmetry.space_group_name_H-M   'P 1'
#
loop_
_entity.id
_entity.type
_entity.pdbx_description
1 polymer ?
#
loop_
_entity_poly.entity_id
_entity_poly.type
_entity_poly.pdbx_seq_one_letter_code
_entity_poly.pdbx_strand_id
1 'polypeptide(L)' 'MKGIDRIRKALKQVIDPETGQSVMKMNMVKQLRLEADYSHIEFEPTSPVCPLVLKLSKEILLDIR' A
#
# COMPACT_ATOMS: atom_id res chain seq x y z
N MET A 1 3.19 -5.97 19.38
CA MET A 1 2.77 -5.08 18.28
C MET A 1 1.78 -5.84 17.42
N LYS A 2 0.60 -5.27 17.11
CA LYS A 2 -0.40 -5.95 16.28
C LYS A 2 0.08 -6.00 14.83
N GLY A 3 -0.19 -7.09 14.10
CA GLY A 3 0.30 -7.27 12.71
C GLY A 3 -0.13 -6.14 11.77
N ILE A 4 -1.32 -5.57 11.99
CA ILE A 4 -1.86 -4.46 11.21
C ILE A 4 -1.03 -3.17 11.32
N ASP A 5 -0.41 -2.92 12.48
CA ASP A 5 0.45 -1.74 12.68
C ASP A 5 1.75 -1.86 11.91
N ARG A 6 2.30 -3.09 11.79
CA ARG A 6 3.48 -3.37 10.95
C ARG A 6 3.17 -3.09 9.49
N ILE A 7 2.02 -3.55 8.99
CA ILE A 7 1.59 -3.31 7.60
C ILE A 7 1.39 -1.82 7.34
N ARG A 8 0.71 -1.09 8.24
CA ARG A 8 0.57 0.36 8.09
C ARG A 8 1.91 1.09 8.06
N LYS A 9 2.89 0.61 8.83
CA LYS A 9 4.24 1.20 8.82
C LYS A 9 4.97 0.93 7.51
N ALA A 10 4.86 -0.28 6.95
CA ALA A 10 5.38 -0.63 5.63
C ALA A 10 4.75 0.23 4.53
N LEU A 11 3.42 0.31 4.49
CA LEU A 11 2.68 1.15 3.52
C LEU A 11 3.05 2.64 3.60
N LYS A 12 3.48 3.15 4.76
CA LYS A 12 3.98 4.53 4.89
C LYS A 12 5.31 4.77 4.19
N GLN A 13 6.12 3.73 3.98
CA GLN A 13 7.39 3.81 3.25
C GLN A 13 7.21 3.75 1.74
N VAL A 14 6.06 3.25 1.27
CA VAL A 14 5.74 3.23 -0.15
C VAL A 14 5.38 4.65 -0.61
N ILE A 15 6.22 5.20 -1.48
CA ILE A 15 6.11 6.57 -2.02
C ILE A 15 5.65 6.50 -3.46
N ASP A 16 4.62 7.28 -3.78
CA ASP A 16 4.20 7.53 -5.15
C ASP A 16 5.26 8.39 -5.87
N PRO A 17 5.96 7.87 -6.88
CA PRO A 17 7.06 8.59 -7.52
C PRO A 17 6.61 9.81 -8.34
N GLU A 18 5.32 9.96 -8.64
CA GLU A 18 4.80 11.13 -9.35
C GLU A 18 4.63 12.32 -8.41
N THR A 19 4.07 12.09 -7.22
CA THR A 19 3.79 13.14 -6.24
C THR A 19 4.84 13.27 -5.14
N GLY A 20 5.71 12.27 -4.98
CA GLY A 20 6.68 12.17 -3.89
C GLY A 20 6.03 11.94 -2.51
N GLN A 21 4.74 11.63 -2.47
CA GLN A 21 3.99 11.43 -1.22
C GLN A 21 3.77 9.95 -0.92
N SER A 22 3.61 9.61 0.35
CA SER A 22 3.26 8.25 0.74
C SER A 22 1.84 7.90 0.27
N VAL A 23 1.65 6.68 -0.22
CA VAL A 23 0.33 6.14 -0.59
C VAL A 23 -0.69 6.19 0.56
N MET A 24 -0.21 6.12 1.80
CA MET A 24 -1.03 6.28 3.00
C MET A 24 -1.47 7.74 3.22
N LYS A 25 -0.61 8.72 2.90
CA LYS A 25 -0.96 10.15 2.99
C LYS A 25 -1.95 10.56 1.90
N MET A 26 -1.84 9.95 0.73
CA MET A 26 -2.71 10.21 -0.41
C MET A 26 -4.08 9.54 -0.31
N ASN A 27 -4.36 8.82 0.78
CA ASN A 27 -5.61 8.11 1.01
C ASN A 27 -5.96 7.11 -0.13
N MET A 28 -4.93 6.51 -0.72
CA MET A 28 -5.05 5.49 -1.78
C MET A 28 -5.42 4.11 -1.20
N VAL A 29 -4.99 3.83 0.04
CA VAL A 29 -5.38 2.60 0.75
C VAL A 29 -6.75 2.82 1.40
N LYS A 30 -7.80 2.30 0.77
CA LYS A 30 -9.20 2.43 1.23
C LYS A 30 -9.49 1.47 2.38
N GLN A 31 -8.95 0.26 2.28
CA GLN A 31 -9.18 -0.77 3.28
C GLN A 31 -7.94 -1.61 3.52
N LEU A 32 -7.73 -1.97 4.78
CA LEU A 32 -6.70 -2.89 5.24
C LEU A 32 -7.32 -3.85 6.25
N ARG A 33 -7.40 -5.13 5.91
CA ARG A 33 -7.83 -6.21 6.79
C ARG A 33 -6.68 -7.20 6.97
N LEU A 34 -6.50 -7.68 8.19
CA LEU A 34 -5.55 -8.74 8.50
C LEU A 34 -6.34 -10.01 8.76
N GLU A 35 -6.15 -11.01 7.91
CA GLU A 35 -6.69 -12.35 8.08
C GLU A 35 -5.60 -13.27 8.66
N ALA A 36 -5.96 -14.51 9.01
CA ALA A 36 -5.04 -15.45 9.67
C ALA A 36 -3.76 -15.69 8.87
N ASP A 37 -3.89 -15.83 7.54
CA ASP A 37 -2.78 -16.24 6.65
C ASP A 37 -2.40 -15.20 5.60
N TYR A 38 -3.18 -14.11 5.48
CA TYR A 38 -2.96 -13.08 4.47
C TYR A 38 -3.47 -11.71 4.93
N SER A 39 -2.97 -10.66 4.29
CA SER A 39 -3.49 -9.30 4.43
C SER A 39 -4.27 -8.91 3.19
N HIS A 40 -5.48 -8.39 3.37
CA HIS A 40 -6.29 -7.83 2.30
C HIS A 40 -6.13 -6.30 2.26
N ILE A 41 -5.80 -5.77 1.08
CA ILE A 41 -5.58 -4.33 0.87
C ILE A 41 -6.39 -3.90 -0.34
N GLU A 42 -7.28 -2.94 -0.14
CA GLU A 42 -7.99 -2.26 -1.22
C GLU A 42 -7.26 -0.97 -1.54
N PHE A 43 -6.70 -0.90 -2.75
CA PHE A 43 -5.88 0.21 -3.22
C PHE A 43 -6.54 0.85 -4.45
N GLU A 44 -6.78 2.15 -4.37
CA GLU A 44 -7.37 2.95 -5.43
C GLU A 44 -6.34 3.99 -5.91
N PRO A 45 -5.74 3.81 -7.10
CA PRO A 45 -4.82 4.77 -7.66
C PRO A 45 -5.55 6.03 -8.16
N THR A 46 -4.82 7.13 -8.23
CA THR A 46 -5.31 8.42 -8.77
C THR A 46 -5.51 8.40 -10.29
N SER A 47 -4.95 7.40 -10.99
CA SER A 47 -5.09 7.24 -12.45
C SER A 47 -5.29 5.76 -12.82
N PRO A 48 -6.27 5.44 -13.70
CA PRO A 48 -6.63 4.06 -14.06
C PRO A 48 -5.60 3.34 -14.94
N VAL A 49 -4.70 4.08 -15.60
CA VAL A 49 -3.71 3.53 -16.53
C VAL A 49 -2.33 4.07 -16.17
N CYS A 50 -1.86 3.77 -14.96
CA CYS A 50 -0.50 4.10 -14.58
C CYS A 50 0.36 2.83 -14.43
N PRO A 51 1.51 2.71 -15.13
CA PRO A 51 2.47 1.63 -14.88
C PRO A 51 2.97 1.61 -13.42
N LEU A 52 2.78 2.70 -12.67
CA LEU A 52 3.00 2.73 -11.22
C LEU A 52 2.13 1.73 -10.46
N VAL A 53 0.90 1.43 -10.89
CA VAL A 53 0.03 0.50 -10.13
C VAL A 53 0.74 -0.84 -9.97
N LEU A 54 1.39 -1.33 -11.02
CA LEU A 54 2.16 -2.58 -10.97
C LEU A 54 3.38 -2.44 -10.06
N LYS A 55 4.09 -1.31 -10.11
CA LYS A 55 5.27 -1.05 -9.30
C LYS A 55 4.92 -0.92 -7.80
N LEU A 56 3.94 -0.09 -7.48
CA LEU A 56 3.43 0.14 -6.13
C LEU A 56 2.85 -1.16 -5.56
N SER A 57 2.07 -1.90 -6.32
CA SER A 57 1.55 -3.21 -5.87
C SER A 57 2.68 -4.18 -5.53
N LYS A 58 3.74 -4.21 -6.34
CA LYS A 58 4.92 -5.05 -6.07
C LYS A 58 5.68 -4.60 -4.82
N GLU A 59 5.91 -3.29 -4.65
CA GLU A 59 6.57 -2.74 -3.46
C GLU A 59 5.77 -3.03 -2.19
N ILE A 60 4.44 -2.83 -2.23
CA ILE A 60 3.53 -3.18 -1.15
C ILE A 60 3.63 -4.67 -0.78
N LEU A 61 3.63 -5.56 -1.77
CA LEU A 61 3.73 -7.01 -1.54
C LEU A 61 5.10 -7.44 -0.98
N LEU A 62 6.18 -6.77 -1.38
CA LEU A 62 7.54 -7.06 -0.91
C LEU A 62 7.76 -6.59 0.53
N ASP A 63 7.27 -5.40 0.88
CA ASP A 63 7.50 -4.78 2.19
C ASP A 63 6.64 -5.38 3.31
N ILE A 64 5.57 -6.11 2.95
CA ILE A 64 4.64 -6.72 3.91
C ILE A 64 5.03 -8.16 4.28
N ARG A 65 5.87 -8.83 3.50
CA ARG A 65 6.46 -10.14 3.87
C ARG A 65 7.30 -10.05 5.16
#